data_AF-A0A2S6AGE3-F1
#
_entry.id   AF-A0A2S6AGE3-F1
#
_cell.length_a   1.000
_cell.length_b   1.000
_cell.length_c   1.000
_cell.angle_alpha   90.00
_cell.angle_beta   90.00
_cell.angle_gamma   90.00
#
_symmetry.space_group_name_H-M   'P 1'
#
loop_
_entity.id
_entity.type
_entity.pdbx_description
1 polymer ?
#
loop_
_entity_poly.entity_id
_entity_poly.type
_entity_poly.pdbx_seq_one_letter_code
_entity_poly.pdbx_strand_id
1 'polypeptide(L)'
;MSKLPESIRHDLTSKPGDLATFNGLNALGTLMSKGDTTIQGSDINRAMVKQGSELVAFTDGHAALKDGPLPKVADSFLNDAAGDHAAVHDAILANPNSSDPDARAAADRMNVTCGGGGKYYGSQHVIDVLQHHWSPDQHGAENMFKWIGQDASLPKGSFANNEAGQTAFGLASILGDSNNQSVLNSPDNPLGAKNPALTQTLANTMAPYLGNFVDVHDYPGMSLLNSAPVDSTGQLLKSPFRDSADLSKMFAVLDSDPQAARTINSAGMQWHDALEYASGVNTDHAPSLQANAGNLQQAMNAGLTTDINAHAAERSYQAAQQYADRGVFADGVTSVVQTAASIGGGPVAGPVVGGIAASVDSYIKADVIPNPADPAHPLADDKVSTELGSIRDSINSDPIRDEYLQTQGYVQQHPEAARYFDQPDGGNLVADWHNVTTDNGLNEWRDDYSRFEHDTNRQLPNDAFPAPPEDRNGPITESDVAPRGKQKPPGAK
;
A
#
# COMPACT_ATOMS: atom_id res chain seq x y z
N MET A 1 -18.36 7.80 27.68
CA MET A 1 -18.30 9.28 27.90
C MET A 1 -19.01 9.83 29.16
N SER A 2 -20.09 9.22 29.67
CA SER A 2 -20.94 9.78 30.76
C SER A 2 -20.27 9.91 32.13
N LYS A 3 -19.14 9.22 32.35
CA LYS A 3 -18.36 9.27 33.61
C LYS A 3 -17.38 10.45 33.67
N LEU A 4 -17.19 11.19 32.58
CA LEU A 4 -16.31 12.36 32.55
C LEU A 4 -17.01 13.59 33.14
N PRO A 5 -16.25 14.51 33.79
CA PRO A 5 -16.74 15.84 34.16
C PRO A 5 -17.37 16.56 32.98
N GLU A 6 -18.39 17.38 33.25
CA GLU A 6 -19.18 18.06 32.21
C GLU A 6 -18.33 18.99 31.33
N SER A 7 -17.34 19.68 31.92
CA SER A 7 -16.42 20.53 31.18
C SER A 7 -15.57 19.74 30.17
N ILE A 8 -15.08 18.55 30.55
CA ILE A 8 -14.31 17.69 29.65
C ILE A 8 -15.19 17.14 28.54
N ARG A 9 -16.43 16.74 28.86
CA ARG A 9 -17.38 16.25 27.85
C ARG A 9 -17.76 17.36 26.88
N HIS A 10 -17.97 18.58 27.36
CA HIS A 10 -18.23 19.75 26.53
C HIS A 10 -17.07 19.97 25.56
N ASP A 11 -15.84 20.06 26.07
CA ASP A 11 -14.65 20.32 25.25
C ASP A 11 -14.43 19.22 24.19
N LEU A 12 -14.65 17.95 24.54
CA LEU A 12 -14.55 16.82 23.62
C LEU A 12 -15.64 16.76 22.55
N THR A 13 -16.79 17.42 22.75
CA THR A 13 -17.94 17.30 21.84
C THR A 13 -18.30 18.58 21.09
N SER A 14 -17.81 19.72 21.57
CA SER A 14 -17.99 21.05 20.97
C SER A 14 -17.17 21.24 19.68
N LYS A 15 -17.49 22.28 18.90
CA LYS A 15 -16.69 22.69 17.75
C LYS A 15 -15.52 23.57 18.22
N PRO A 16 -14.36 23.57 17.52
CA PRO A 16 -13.21 24.37 17.92
C PRO A 16 -13.49 25.87 18.09
N GLY A 17 -14.34 26.45 17.25
CA GLY A 17 -14.72 27.86 17.32
C GLY A 17 -15.61 28.24 18.53
N ASP A 18 -16.22 27.25 19.18
CA ASP A 18 -17.09 27.44 20.35
C ASP A 18 -16.30 27.31 21.68
N LEU A 19 -15.00 27.01 21.61
CA LEU A 19 -14.16 26.79 22.78
C LEU A 19 -13.82 28.11 23.47
N ALA A 20 -14.55 28.40 24.54
CA ALA A 20 -14.32 29.57 25.38
C ALA A 20 -12.96 29.56 26.11
N THR A 21 -12.22 28.44 26.15
CA THR A 21 -10.90 28.38 26.79
C THR A 21 -9.96 27.36 26.15
N PHE A 22 -9.03 27.82 25.31
CA PHE A 22 -7.87 27.06 24.80
C PHE A 22 -7.09 26.29 25.90
N ASN A 23 -7.10 26.82 27.12
CA ASN A 23 -6.50 26.18 28.28
C ASN A 23 -7.17 24.85 28.67
N GLY A 24 -8.47 24.68 28.37
CA GLY A 24 -9.23 23.45 28.64
C GLY A 24 -8.76 22.29 27.78
N LEU A 25 -8.60 22.51 26.47
CA LEU A 25 -8.08 21.50 25.55
C LEU A 25 -6.62 21.12 25.83
N ASN A 26 -5.75 22.10 26.13
CA ASN A 26 -4.36 21.82 26.45
C ASN A 26 -4.21 21.04 27.78
N ALA A 27 -5.03 21.40 28.79
CA ALA A 27 -5.09 20.64 30.04
C ALA A 27 -5.64 19.23 29.82
N LEU A 28 -6.62 19.06 28.92
CA LEU A 28 -7.15 17.76 28.54
C LEU A 28 -6.08 16.92 27.82
N GLY A 29 -5.36 17.45 26.85
CA GLY A 29 -4.25 16.75 26.18
C GLY A 29 -3.16 16.34 27.17
N THR A 30 -2.84 17.21 28.13
CA THR A 30 -1.89 16.87 29.21
C THR A 30 -2.42 15.76 30.12
N LEU A 31 -3.72 15.80 30.46
CA LEU A 31 -4.35 14.77 31.30
C LEU A 31 -4.43 13.42 30.58
N MET A 32 -4.66 13.42 29.26
CA MET A 32 -4.78 12.20 28.47
C MET A 32 -3.41 11.57 28.19
N SER A 33 -2.38 12.39 27.94
CA SER A 33 -1.01 11.91 27.68
C SER A 33 -0.24 11.51 28.95
N LYS A 34 -0.55 12.12 30.11
CA LYS A 34 0.24 11.93 31.36
C LYS A 34 -0.58 11.48 32.57
N GLY A 35 -1.90 11.41 32.44
CA GLY A 35 -2.80 10.96 33.50
C GLY A 35 -3.00 9.45 33.52
N ASP A 36 -3.98 9.02 34.30
CA ASP A 36 -4.36 7.60 34.39
C ASP A 36 -5.06 7.16 33.10
N THR A 37 -4.34 6.46 32.23
CA THR A 37 -4.84 5.98 30.94
C THR A 37 -5.94 4.91 31.09
N THR A 38 -6.16 4.35 32.28
CA THR A 38 -7.22 3.34 32.51
C THR A 38 -8.63 3.92 32.41
N ILE A 39 -8.79 5.26 32.44
CA ILE A 39 -10.07 5.92 32.20
C ILE A 39 -10.39 6.06 30.72
N GLN A 40 -9.42 5.85 29.83
CA GLN A 40 -9.55 5.97 28.38
C GLN A 40 -10.25 4.72 27.82
N GLY A 41 -11.53 4.88 27.45
CA GLY A 41 -12.25 3.89 26.66
C GLY A 41 -12.52 4.41 25.26
N SER A 42 -12.98 3.56 24.35
CA SER A 42 -13.11 3.88 22.93
C SER A 42 -13.96 5.11 22.62
N ASP A 43 -14.98 5.43 23.43
CA ASP A 43 -15.71 6.70 23.27
C ASP A 43 -14.79 7.93 23.38
N ILE A 44 -13.88 7.92 24.36
CA ILE A 44 -12.98 9.04 24.62
C ILE A 44 -11.94 9.11 23.51
N ASN A 45 -11.42 7.96 23.07
CA ASN A 45 -10.48 7.88 21.95
C ASN A 45 -11.12 8.37 20.64
N ARG A 46 -12.38 7.98 20.36
CA ARG A 46 -13.17 8.53 19.24
C ARG A 46 -13.30 10.04 19.34
N ALA A 47 -13.58 10.57 20.53
CA ALA A 47 -13.70 12.01 20.73
C ALA A 47 -12.36 12.73 20.56
N MET A 48 -11.24 12.12 20.95
CA MET A 48 -9.91 12.65 20.70
C MET A 48 -9.56 12.65 19.21
N VAL A 49 -9.84 11.57 18.46
CA VAL A 49 -9.64 11.55 16.99
C VAL A 49 -10.47 12.65 16.32
N LYS A 50 -11.73 12.78 16.73
CA LYS A 50 -12.65 13.83 16.24
C LYS A 50 -12.15 15.24 16.57
N GLN A 51 -11.68 15.48 17.79
CA GLN A 51 -11.14 16.79 18.16
C GLN A 51 -9.81 17.08 17.49
N GLY A 52 -8.91 16.10 17.38
CA GLY A 52 -7.65 16.25 16.66
C GLY A 52 -7.89 16.67 15.21
N SER A 53 -8.80 15.99 14.51
CA SER A 53 -9.18 16.32 13.13
C SER A 53 -9.85 17.69 12.99
N GLU A 54 -10.78 18.06 13.86
CA GLU A 54 -11.41 19.39 13.80
C GLU A 54 -10.42 20.51 14.16
N LEU A 55 -9.49 20.27 15.09
CA LEU A 55 -8.47 21.25 15.46
C LEU A 55 -7.50 21.53 14.32
N VAL A 56 -7.04 20.50 13.60
CA VAL A 56 -6.17 20.73 12.44
C VAL A 56 -6.89 21.50 11.34
N ALA A 57 -8.14 21.13 11.01
CA ALA A 57 -8.97 21.84 10.05
C ALA A 57 -9.13 23.33 10.45
N PHE A 58 -9.38 23.56 11.74
CA PHE A 58 -9.51 24.91 12.29
C PHE A 58 -8.22 25.70 12.19
N THR A 59 -7.07 25.11 12.52
CA THR A 59 -5.77 25.79 12.43
C THR A 59 -5.38 26.11 10.99
N ASP A 60 -5.69 25.24 10.04
CA ASP A 60 -5.38 25.47 8.63
C ASP A 60 -6.17 26.62 8.04
N GLY A 61 -7.43 26.77 8.45
CA GLY A 61 -8.29 27.90 8.10
C GLY A 61 -7.91 29.23 8.75
N HIS A 62 -7.01 29.23 9.75
CA HIS A 62 -6.64 30.42 10.53
C HIS A 62 -5.13 30.58 10.64
N ALA A 63 -4.53 31.31 9.69
CA ALA A 63 -3.07 31.52 9.62
C ALA A 63 -2.42 31.96 10.94
N ALA A 64 -3.09 32.78 11.75
CA ALA A 64 -2.60 33.24 13.04
C ALA A 64 -2.46 32.14 14.11
N LEU A 65 -3.03 30.95 13.89
CA LEU A 65 -3.04 29.82 14.82
C LEU A 65 -2.07 28.70 14.42
N LYS A 66 -1.50 28.75 13.21
CA LYS A 66 -0.62 27.70 12.66
C LYS A 66 0.65 27.49 13.48
N ASP A 67 1.23 28.57 14.03
CA ASP A 67 2.40 28.49 14.91
C ASP A 67 2.01 28.46 16.41
N GLY A 68 0.72 28.29 16.69
CA GLY A 68 0.17 28.29 18.04
C GLY A 68 0.31 26.94 18.76
N PRO A 69 -0.25 26.81 19.97
CA PRO A 69 -0.24 25.54 20.71
C PRO A 69 -1.20 24.49 20.13
N LEU A 70 -2.16 24.89 19.29
CA LEU A 70 -3.24 24.02 18.82
C LEU A 70 -2.77 22.83 17.98
N PRO A 71 -1.84 22.99 17.00
CA PRO A 71 -1.31 21.84 16.26
C PRO A 71 -0.68 20.79 17.19
N LYS A 72 0.00 21.20 18.26
CA LYS A 72 0.57 20.26 19.25
C LYS A 72 -0.48 19.55 20.09
N VAL A 73 -1.60 20.21 20.37
CA VAL A 73 -2.74 19.57 21.05
C VAL A 73 -3.41 18.57 20.12
N ALA A 74 -3.60 18.93 18.84
CA ALA A 74 -4.16 18.02 17.84
C ALA A 74 -3.27 16.79 17.66
N ASP A 75 -1.96 17.01 17.51
CA ASP A 75 -0.93 15.95 17.48
C ASP A 75 -1.06 15.00 18.68
N SER A 76 -1.11 15.55 19.90
CA SER A 76 -1.23 14.75 21.12
C SER A 76 -2.54 13.94 21.15
N PHE A 77 -3.67 14.52 20.73
CA PHE A 77 -4.95 13.80 20.70
C PHE A 77 -4.95 12.64 19.70
N LEU A 78 -4.41 12.85 18.50
CA LEU A 78 -4.29 11.78 17.50
C LEU A 78 -3.34 10.69 18.00
N ASN A 79 -2.20 11.09 18.57
CA ASN A 79 -1.20 10.17 19.12
C ASN A 79 -1.75 9.32 20.27
N ASP A 80 -2.42 9.94 21.24
CA ASP A 80 -2.95 9.23 22.41
C ASP A 80 -4.12 8.31 22.01
N ALA A 81 -4.94 8.72 21.05
CA ALA A 81 -6.04 7.90 20.56
C ALA A 81 -5.60 6.72 19.68
N ALA A 82 -4.41 6.80 19.07
CA ALA A 82 -3.91 5.80 18.13
C ALA A 82 -3.79 4.38 18.72
N GLY A 83 -3.65 4.26 20.06
CA GLY A 83 -3.61 2.96 20.73
C GLY A 83 -4.95 2.21 20.76
N ASP A 84 -6.06 2.85 20.39
CA ASP A 84 -7.37 2.23 20.27
C ASP A 84 -7.76 2.12 18.80
N HIS A 85 -7.38 1.00 18.21
CA HIS A 85 -7.57 0.71 16.79
C HIS A 85 -9.05 0.75 16.40
N ALA A 86 -9.97 0.34 17.29
CA ALA A 86 -11.41 0.41 17.06
C ALA A 86 -11.94 1.85 16.98
N ALA A 87 -11.40 2.76 17.79
CA ALA A 87 -11.74 4.18 17.70
C ALA A 87 -11.26 4.80 16.38
N VAL A 88 -10.05 4.47 15.94
CA VAL A 88 -9.48 4.95 14.67
C VAL A 88 -10.22 4.35 13.47
N HIS A 89 -10.47 3.04 13.49
CA HIS A 89 -11.28 2.32 12.51
C HIS A 89 -12.65 2.99 12.32
N ASP A 90 -13.35 3.26 13.42
CA ASP A 90 -14.65 3.95 13.37
C ASP A 90 -14.53 5.35 12.79
N ALA A 91 -13.48 6.09 13.15
CA ALA A 91 -13.24 7.44 12.64
C ALA A 91 -12.89 7.47 11.14
N ILE A 92 -12.34 6.40 10.59
CA ILE A 92 -12.04 6.31 9.15
C ILE A 92 -13.28 5.87 8.37
N LEU A 93 -14.01 4.84 8.83
CA LEU A 93 -15.19 4.30 8.14
C LEU A 93 -16.45 5.15 8.26
N ALA A 94 -16.58 5.95 9.32
CA ALA A 94 -17.81 6.64 9.64
C ALA A 94 -18.36 7.47 8.46
N ASN A 95 -19.49 7.06 7.92
CA ASN A 95 -20.24 7.83 6.94
C ASN A 95 -21.74 7.71 7.21
N PRO A 96 -22.36 8.75 7.81
CA PRO A 96 -23.78 8.71 8.18
C PRO A 96 -24.71 8.65 6.96
N ASN A 97 -24.22 8.99 5.76
CA ASN A 97 -24.96 8.97 4.50
C ASN A 97 -24.69 7.72 3.66
N SER A 98 -23.86 6.78 4.14
CA SER A 98 -23.50 5.59 3.36
C SER A 98 -24.66 4.59 3.29
N SER A 99 -24.76 3.90 2.15
CA SER A 99 -25.59 2.70 2.02
C SER A 99 -24.98 1.47 2.70
N ASP A 100 -23.69 1.51 3.02
CA ASP A 100 -22.98 0.47 3.77
C ASP A 100 -23.40 0.48 5.26
N PRO A 101 -23.92 -0.64 5.80
CA PRO A 101 -24.26 -0.76 7.21
C PRO A 101 -23.08 -0.55 8.16
N ASP A 102 -21.86 -0.94 7.79
CA ASP A 102 -20.69 -0.84 8.66
C ASP A 102 -20.23 0.61 8.79
N ALA A 103 -20.18 1.33 7.67
CA ALA A 103 -19.93 2.77 7.64
C ALA A 103 -20.98 3.57 8.44
N ARG A 104 -22.27 3.19 8.37
CA ARG A 104 -23.32 3.81 9.19
C ARG A 104 -23.17 3.47 10.67
N ALA A 105 -22.86 2.22 11.01
CA ALA A 105 -22.66 1.80 12.39
C ALA A 105 -21.44 2.50 13.01
N ALA A 106 -20.36 2.67 12.24
CA ALA A 106 -19.20 3.48 12.63
C ALA A 106 -19.60 4.93 12.88
N ALA A 107 -20.42 5.54 12.00
CA ALA A 107 -20.94 6.89 12.21
C ALA A 107 -21.82 6.99 13.47
N ASP A 108 -22.62 5.96 13.77
CA ASP A 108 -23.42 5.91 14.99
C ASP A 108 -22.56 5.82 16.26
N ARG A 109 -21.46 5.05 16.21
CA ARG A 109 -20.45 5.04 17.28
C ARG A 109 -19.70 6.37 17.39
N MET A 110 -19.48 7.08 16.29
CA MET A 110 -18.86 8.41 16.31
C MET A 110 -19.81 9.52 16.79
N ASN A 111 -21.13 9.35 16.70
CA ASN A 111 -22.11 10.38 17.10
C ASN A 111 -22.00 10.81 18.56
N VAL A 112 -21.48 9.96 19.47
CA VAL A 112 -21.27 10.34 20.87
C VAL A 112 -20.25 11.47 21.03
N THR A 113 -19.43 11.71 20.01
CA THR A 113 -18.41 12.77 19.95
C THR A 113 -18.96 14.10 19.46
N CYS A 114 -20.23 14.17 19.04
CA CYS A 114 -20.82 15.35 18.42
C CYS A 114 -21.86 16.02 19.33
N GLY A 115 -21.64 17.29 19.69
CA GLY A 115 -22.64 18.12 20.36
C GLY A 115 -23.72 18.66 19.41
N GLY A 116 -24.86 19.08 19.95
CA GLY A 116 -25.86 19.90 19.23
C GLY A 116 -26.53 19.24 18.02
N GLY A 117 -26.58 17.91 17.95
CA GLY A 117 -27.13 17.18 16.80
C GLY A 117 -26.18 17.08 15.60
N GLY A 118 -24.89 17.41 15.79
CA GLY A 118 -23.84 17.25 14.79
C GLY A 118 -23.61 15.78 14.39
N LYS A 119 -22.92 15.61 13.27
CA LYS A 119 -22.53 14.30 12.72
C LYS A 119 -21.05 14.32 12.37
N TYR A 120 -20.39 13.19 12.61
CA TYR A 120 -19.02 12.98 12.19
C TYR A 120 -18.99 12.39 10.78
N TYR A 121 -18.06 12.86 9.96
CA TYR A 121 -17.87 12.45 8.57
C TYR A 121 -16.41 12.03 8.38
N GLY A 122 -16.16 10.72 8.30
CA GLY A 122 -14.83 10.13 8.25
C GLY A 122 -14.01 10.66 7.09
N SER A 123 -14.55 10.68 5.87
CA SER A 123 -13.82 11.21 4.71
C SER A 123 -13.32 12.64 4.94
N GLN A 124 -14.18 13.57 5.37
CA GLN A 124 -13.77 14.96 5.61
C GLN A 124 -12.72 15.08 6.72
N HIS A 125 -12.95 14.45 7.88
CA HIS A 125 -12.05 14.61 9.04
C HIS A 125 -10.70 13.92 8.80
N VAL A 126 -10.67 12.78 8.11
CA VAL A 126 -9.42 12.13 7.70
C VAL A 126 -8.68 13.01 6.70
N ILE A 127 -9.39 13.58 5.72
CA ILE A 127 -8.81 14.51 4.76
C ILE A 127 -8.19 15.73 5.47
N ASP A 128 -8.86 16.29 6.48
CA ASP A 128 -8.33 17.40 7.27
C ASP A 128 -7.02 17.03 7.97
N VAL A 129 -6.92 15.80 8.50
CA VAL A 129 -5.68 15.26 9.11
C VAL A 129 -4.58 15.06 8.07
N LEU A 130 -4.90 14.49 6.91
CA LEU A 130 -3.94 14.26 5.83
C LEU A 130 -3.40 15.59 5.27
N GLN A 131 -4.26 16.59 5.14
CA GLN A 131 -3.89 17.88 4.59
C GLN A 131 -3.16 18.77 5.57
N HIS A 132 -3.28 18.58 6.88
CA HIS A 132 -2.58 19.44 7.82
C HIS A 132 -1.07 19.40 7.62
N HIS A 133 -0.39 20.54 7.71
CA HIS A 133 1.08 20.55 7.62
C HIS A 133 1.69 20.20 8.98
N TRP A 134 2.14 18.96 9.11
CA TRP A 134 2.72 18.46 10.34
C TRP A 134 4.19 18.85 10.43
N SER A 135 4.60 19.39 11.58
CA SER A 135 6.01 19.64 11.88
C SER A 135 6.75 18.30 12.09
N PRO A 136 8.07 18.23 11.86
CA PRO A 136 8.83 16.99 12.01
C PRO A 136 8.78 16.35 13.42
N ASP A 137 8.40 17.10 14.47
CA ASP A 137 8.22 16.60 15.84
C ASP A 137 6.79 16.13 16.14
N GLN A 138 5.87 16.18 15.17
CA GLN A 138 4.45 15.86 15.33
C GLN A 138 4.08 14.58 14.57
N HIS A 139 3.99 13.47 15.30
CA HIS A 139 3.77 12.12 14.73
C HIS A 139 2.36 11.56 14.95
N GLY A 140 1.42 12.34 15.49
CA GLY A 140 0.08 11.90 15.83
C GLY A 140 -0.70 11.35 14.63
N ALA A 141 -0.60 12.00 13.47
CA ALA A 141 -1.19 11.50 12.23
C ALA A 141 -0.55 10.18 11.76
N GLU A 142 0.78 10.07 11.81
CA GLU A 142 1.48 8.82 11.45
C GLU A 142 1.06 7.67 12.36
N ASN A 143 1.04 7.89 13.67
CA ASN A 143 0.67 6.87 14.65
C ASN A 143 -0.78 6.43 14.50
N MET A 144 -1.68 7.34 14.11
CA MET A 144 -3.07 7.00 13.80
C MET A 144 -3.19 5.94 12.69
N PHE A 145 -2.33 5.94 11.68
CA PHE A 145 -2.45 5.01 10.54
C PHE A 145 -1.54 3.79 10.62
N LYS A 146 -0.35 3.92 11.22
CA LYS A 146 0.73 2.92 11.16
C LYS A 146 0.29 1.50 11.57
N TRP A 147 -0.58 1.37 12.57
CA TRP A 147 -1.00 0.07 13.10
C TRP A 147 -1.74 -0.78 12.06
N ILE A 148 -2.42 -0.18 11.09
CA ILE A 148 -3.19 -0.88 10.06
C ILE A 148 -2.27 -1.83 9.26
N GLY A 149 -1.05 -1.40 8.95
CA GLY A 149 -0.07 -2.24 8.27
C GLY A 149 0.56 -3.29 9.19
N GLN A 150 0.78 -2.96 10.47
CA GLN A 150 1.33 -3.88 11.46
C GLN A 150 0.39 -5.06 11.73
N ASP A 151 -0.91 -4.76 11.83
CA ASP A 151 -1.95 -5.74 12.13
C ASP A 151 -2.29 -6.63 10.92
N ALA A 152 -1.79 -6.32 9.72
CA ALA A 152 -1.88 -7.19 8.55
C ALA A 152 -1.14 -8.53 8.76
N SER A 153 -0.11 -8.54 9.62
CA SER A 153 0.68 -9.74 9.96
C SER A 153 0.05 -10.62 11.03
N LEU A 154 -1.00 -10.14 11.70
CA LEU A 154 -1.71 -10.91 12.72
C LEU A 154 -2.45 -12.09 12.07
N PRO A 155 -2.80 -13.14 12.85
CA PRO A 155 -3.50 -14.30 12.30
C PRO A 155 -4.72 -13.90 11.45
N LYS A 156 -4.73 -14.34 10.19
CA LYS A 156 -5.77 -13.99 9.23
C LYS A 156 -7.16 -14.35 9.76
N GLY A 157 -8.09 -13.42 9.65
CA GLY A 157 -9.46 -13.56 10.14
C GLY A 157 -9.63 -13.37 11.65
N SER A 158 -8.55 -13.05 12.39
CA SER A 158 -8.68 -12.51 13.74
C SER A 158 -9.38 -11.15 13.72
N PHE A 159 -9.98 -10.76 14.85
CA PHE A 159 -10.67 -9.46 14.97
C PHE A 159 -9.77 -8.28 14.56
N ALA A 160 -8.53 -8.24 15.07
CA ALA A 160 -7.58 -7.16 14.77
C ALA A 160 -7.16 -7.14 13.29
N ASN A 161 -6.87 -8.31 12.68
CA ASN A 161 -6.55 -8.41 11.25
C ASN A 161 -7.73 -7.98 10.36
N ASN A 162 -8.96 -8.32 10.77
CA ASN A 162 -10.18 -7.93 10.06
C ASN A 162 -10.43 -6.41 10.17
N GLU A 163 -10.29 -5.86 11.38
CA GLU A 163 -10.43 -4.42 11.65
C GLU A 163 -9.37 -3.61 10.90
N ALA A 164 -8.13 -4.07 10.87
CA ALA A 164 -7.07 -3.45 10.07
C ALA A 164 -7.40 -3.47 8.57
N GLY A 165 -7.84 -4.62 8.03
CA GLY A 165 -8.24 -4.74 6.63
C GLY A 165 -9.43 -3.85 6.26
N GLN A 166 -10.47 -3.79 7.10
CA GLN A 166 -11.59 -2.87 6.91
C GLN A 166 -11.12 -1.41 6.92
N THR A 167 -10.24 -1.05 7.86
CA THR A 167 -9.67 0.30 7.95
C THR A 167 -8.86 0.64 6.71
N ALA A 168 -8.05 -0.31 6.21
CA ALA A 168 -7.28 -0.14 4.98
C ALA A 168 -8.18 0.12 3.78
N PHE A 169 -9.30 -0.59 3.65
CA PHE A 169 -10.29 -0.35 2.58
C PHE A 169 -10.92 1.04 2.69
N GLY A 170 -11.27 1.48 3.89
CA GLY A 170 -11.79 2.82 4.15
C GLY A 170 -10.78 3.90 3.75
N LEU A 171 -9.53 3.74 4.16
CA LEU A 171 -8.45 4.68 3.84
C LEU A 171 -8.12 4.68 2.34
N ALA A 172 -8.04 3.51 1.71
CA ALA A 172 -7.84 3.37 0.27
C ALA A 172 -8.96 4.04 -0.54
N SER A 173 -10.22 3.93 -0.07
CA SER A 173 -11.36 4.65 -0.66
C SER A 173 -11.18 6.17 -0.59
N ILE A 174 -10.70 6.69 0.55
CA ILE A 174 -10.45 8.13 0.72
C ILE A 174 -9.31 8.60 -0.19
N LEU A 175 -8.20 7.85 -0.26
CA LEU A 175 -7.04 8.19 -1.08
C LEU A 175 -7.34 8.12 -2.58
N GLY A 176 -8.14 7.15 -3.04
CA GLY A 176 -8.51 7.01 -4.45
C GLY A 176 -9.75 7.76 -4.91
N ASP A 177 -10.51 8.40 -4.01
CA ASP A 177 -11.68 9.19 -4.40
C ASP A 177 -11.26 10.40 -5.26
N SER A 178 -11.85 10.50 -6.45
CA SER A 178 -11.64 11.62 -7.38
C SER A 178 -11.94 12.99 -6.78
N ASN A 179 -12.88 13.08 -5.84
CA ASN A 179 -13.22 14.34 -5.18
C ASN A 179 -12.10 14.83 -4.25
N ASN A 180 -11.21 13.94 -3.81
CA ASN A 180 -10.13 14.26 -2.89
C ASN A 180 -8.82 14.57 -3.62
N GLN A 181 -8.71 14.18 -4.90
CA GLN A 181 -7.49 14.36 -5.70
C GLN A 181 -7.05 15.82 -5.83
N SER A 182 -8.00 16.75 -5.97
CA SER A 182 -7.68 18.18 -6.06
C SER A 182 -6.98 18.74 -4.83
N VAL A 183 -6.96 17.99 -3.73
CA VAL A 183 -6.35 18.44 -2.49
C VAL A 183 -5.26 17.50 -1.99
N LEU A 184 -5.42 16.19 -2.13
CA LEU A 184 -4.38 15.22 -1.74
C LEU A 184 -3.25 15.11 -2.78
N ASN A 185 -3.54 15.39 -4.05
CA ASN A 185 -2.57 15.35 -5.15
C ASN A 185 -2.60 16.65 -5.98
N SER A 186 -2.73 17.79 -5.29
CA SER A 186 -2.83 19.10 -5.94
C SER A 186 -1.50 19.49 -6.60
N PRO A 187 -1.47 20.00 -7.84
CA PRO A 187 -0.23 20.32 -8.57
C PRO A 187 0.78 21.15 -7.77
N ASP A 188 0.29 22.09 -6.97
CA ASP A 188 1.09 23.05 -6.21
C ASP A 188 1.53 22.51 -4.84
N ASN A 189 0.79 21.55 -4.25
CA ASN A 189 1.05 21.09 -2.90
C ASN A 189 0.51 19.67 -2.69
N PRO A 190 1.12 18.65 -3.30
CA PRO A 190 0.69 17.28 -3.11
C PRO A 190 1.07 16.76 -1.72
N LEU A 191 0.38 15.72 -1.25
CA LEU A 191 0.52 15.20 0.11
C LEU A 191 1.97 14.84 0.46
N GLY A 192 2.69 14.18 -0.44
CA GLY A 192 4.08 13.77 -0.28
C GLY A 192 5.06 14.92 -0.13
N ALA A 193 4.86 16.02 -0.87
CA ALA A 193 5.66 17.24 -0.69
C ALA A 193 5.33 17.91 0.66
N LYS A 194 4.06 17.92 1.05
CA LYS A 194 3.58 18.60 2.26
C LYS A 194 3.94 17.86 3.55
N ASN A 195 3.80 16.54 3.55
CA ASN A 195 3.90 15.64 4.70
C ASN A 195 4.59 14.32 4.30
N PRO A 196 5.89 14.33 3.97
CA PRO A 196 6.58 13.15 3.44
C PRO A 196 6.54 11.93 4.38
N ALA A 197 6.75 12.14 5.69
CA ALA A 197 6.74 11.06 6.67
C ALA A 197 5.34 10.40 6.84
N LEU A 198 4.28 11.21 6.74
CA LEU A 198 2.91 10.71 6.70
C LEU A 198 2.65 9.89 5.43
N THR A 199 3.05 10.38 4.27
CA THR A 199 2.89 9.66 2.99
C THR A 199 3.65 8.35 2.97
N GLN A 200 4.87 8.31 3.52
CA GLN A 200 5.65 7.08 3.70
C GLN A 200 4.96 6.12 4.67
N THR A 201 4.36 6.63 5.74
CA THR A 201 3.57 5.82 6.67
C THR A 201 2.37 5.20 5.96
N LEU A 202 1.63 5.97 5.17
CA LEU A 202 0.48 5.48 4.39
C LEU A 202 0.91 4.41 3.38
N ALA A 203 2.01 4.61 2.66
CA ALA A 203 2.54 3.63 1.71
C ALA A 203 2.89 2.30 2.39
N ASN A 204 3.60 2.34 3.52
CA ASN A 204 3.90 1.13 4.31
C ASN A 204 2.64 0.45 4.84
N THR A 205 1.65 1.26 5.22
CA THR A 205 0.38 0.79 5.79
C THR A 205 -0.49 0.08 4.75
N MET A 206 -0.50 0.58 3.51
CA MET A 206 -1.32 0.05 2.42
C MET A 206 -0.67 -1.14 1.69
N ALA A 207 0.66 -1.23 1.68
CA ALA A 207 1.41 -2.26 0.97
C ALA A 207 0.92 -3.72 1.20
N PRO A 208 0.60 -4.16 2.43
CA PRO A 208 0.16 -5.54 2.68
C PRO A 208 -1.22 -5.88 2.09
N TYR A 209 -1.99 -4.87 1.67
CA TYR A 209 -3.38 -5.00 1.20
C TYR A 209 -3.54 -4.82 -0.32
N LEU A 210 -2.45 -4.60 -1.07
CA LEU A 210 -2.52 -4.34 -2.51
C LEU A 210 -3.22 -5.46 -3.29
N GLY A 211 -3.01 -6.74 -2.90
CA GLY A 211 -3.76 -7.86 -3.46
C GLY A 211 -5.27 -7.73 -3.27
N ASN A 212 -5.72 -7.30 -2.08
CA ASN A 212 -7.13 -7.04 -1.81
C ASN A 212 -7.70 -5.91 -2.69
N PHE A 213 -6.91 -4.88 -2.95
CA PHE A 213 -7.34 -3.72 -3.74
C PHE A 213 -7.50 -4.02 -5.23
N VAL A 214 -6.85 -5.07 -5.74
CA VAL A 214 -7.09 -5.60 -7.09
C VAL A 214 -8.04 -6.80 -7.10
N ASP A 215 -8.90 -6.91 -6.08
CA ASP A 215 -10.00 -7.87 -5.99
C ASP A 215 -9.52 -9.34 -6.05
N VAL A 216 -8.32 -9.61 -5.52
CA VAL A 216 -7.87 -10.99 -5.27
C VAL A 216 -8.68 -11.55 -4.10
N HIS A 217 -9.03 -12.82 -4.21
CA HIS A 217 -9.72 -13.56 -3.17
C HIS A 217 -8.93 -14.82 -2.83
N ASP A 218 -8.98 -15.20 -1.55
CA ASP A 218 -8.51 -16.53 -1.16
C ASP A 218 -9.51 -17.59 -1.64
N TYR A 219 -8.99 -18.70 -2.15
CA TYR A 219 -9.78 -19.85 -2.61
C TYR A 219 -9.46 -21.08 -1.76
N PRO A 220 -10.34 -22.10 -1.70
CA PRO A 220 -10.01 -23.36 -1.02
C PRO A 220 -8.70 -23.94 -1.56
N GLY A 221 -7.70 -24.11 -0.69
CA GLY A 221 -6.35 -24.58 -1.07
C GLY A 221 -5.34 -23.46 -1.40
N MET A 222 -5.74 -22.20 -1.34
CA MET A 222 -4.91 -21.04 -1.66
C MET A 222 -5.12 -19.92 -0.65
N SER A 223 -4.03 -19.54 0.05
CA SER A 223 -4.02 -18.47 1.05
C SER A 223 -3.07 -17.37 0.60
N LEU A 224 -3.53 -16.56 -0.35
CA LEU A 224 -2.76 -15.48 -0.96
C LEU A 224 -2.80 -14.20 -0.15
N LEU A 225 -3.85 -13.92 0.61
CA LEU A 225 -4.02 -12.61 1.21
C LEU A 225 -3.52 -12.56 2.65
N ASN A 226 -2.93 -11.42 3.02
CA ASN A 226 -2.57 -11.12 4.42
C ASN A 226 -3.81 -10.81 5.28
N SER A 227 -4.85 -10.29 4.65
CA SER A 227 -6.14 -10.07 5.28
C SER A 227 -7.24 -10.45 4.31
N ALA A 228 -8.34 -10.99 4.82
CA ALA A 228 -9.54 -11.27 4.06
C ALA A 228 -10.69 -10.58 4.81
N PRO A 229 -10.76 -9.23 4.75
CA PRO A 229 -11.66 -8.52 5.61
C PRO A 229 -13.10 -8.84 5.20
N VAL A 230 -13.95 -9.09 6.19
CA VAL A 230 -15.39 -9.37 6.02
C VAL A 230 -16.23 -8.27 6.65
N ASP A 231 -17.38 -7.95 6.07
CA ASP A 231 -18.37 -7.04 6.62
C ASP A 231 -19.05 -7.61 7.88
N SER A 232 -19.94 -6.83 8.52
CA SER A 232 -20.69 -7.29 9.70
C SER A 232 -21.61 -8.49 9.46
N THR A 233 -21.88 -8.85 8.21
CA THR A 233 -22.64 -10.06 7.83
C THR A 233 -21.73 -11.27 7.59
N GLY A 234 -20.42 -11.09 7.63
CA GLY A 234 -19.41 -12.11 7.36
C GLY A 234 -19.12 -12.30 5.87
N GLN A 235 -19.55 -11.39 5.00
CA GLN A 235 -19.20 -11.42 3.57
C GLN A 235 -17.89 -10.69 3.32
N LEU A 236 -17.04 -11.22 2.43
CA LEU A 236 -15.80 -10.55 2.04
C LEU A 236 -16.10 -9.14 1.51
N LEU A 237 -15.35 -8.15 1.98
CA LEU A 237 -15.41 -6.81 1.41
C LEU A 237 -14.92 -6.86 -0.04
N LYS A 238 -15.65 -6.15 -0.90
CA LYS A 238 -15.25 -5.92 -2.28
C LYS A 238 -14.23 -4.79 -2.34
N SER A 239 -13.31 -4.88 -3.30
CA SER A 239 -12.35 -3.80 -3.53
C SER A 239 -13.07 -2.43 -3.57
N PRO A 240 -12.51 -1.39 -2.92
CA PRO A 240 -13.06 -0.04 -3.00
C PRO A 240 -12.89 0.58 -4.39
N PHE A 241 -12.09 -0.04 -5.27
CA PHE A 241 -11.80 0.43 -6.62
C PHE A 241 -12.61 -0.34 -7.64
N ARG A 242 -13.14 0.36 -8.64
CA ARG A 242 -13.91 -0.27 -9.72
C ARG A 242 -13.02 -0.85 -10.80
N ASP A 243 -11.88 -0.22 -11.01
CA ASP A 243 -10.90 -0.54 -12.04
C ASP A 243 -9.51 0.00 -11.65
N SER A 244 -8.53 -0.27 -12.51
CA SER A 244 -7.15 0.20 -12.37
C SER A 244 -7.03 1.73 -12.39
N ALA A 245 -7.98 2.46 -12.98
CA ALA A 245 -7.96 3.92 -13.02
C ALA A 245 -8.43 4.55 -11.70
N ASP A 246 -9.32 3.88 -10.96
CA ASP A 246 -9.66 4.28 -9.59
C ASP A 246 -8.49 3.98 -8.64
N LEU A 247 -7.86 2.81 -8.74
CA LEU A 247 -6.69 2.45 -7.94
C LEU A 247 -5.49 3.36 -8.23
N SER A 248 -5.28 3.78 -9.48
CA SER A 248 -4.15 4.66 -9.85
C SER A 248 -4.20 6.02 -9.15
N LYS A 249 -5.38 6.47 -8.70
CA LYS A 249 -5.52 7.73 -7.95
C LYS A 249 -4.92 7.61 -6.56
N MET A 250 -5.07 6.45 -5.91
CA MET A 250 -4.39 6.17 -4.63
C MET A 250 -2.87 6.15 -4.83
N PHE A 251 -2.40 5.44 -5.87
CA PHE A 251 -0.98 5.45 -6.23
C PHE A 251 -0.47 6.87 -6.47
N ALA A 252 -1.18 7.69 -7.26
CA ALA A 252 -0.78 9.07 -7.50
C ALA A 252 -0.62 9.91 -6.22
N VAL A 253 -1.50 9.74 -5.22
CA VAL A 253 -1.33 10.41 -3.91
C VAL A 253 -0.06 9.93 -3.20
N LEU A 254 0.18 8.62 -3.16
CA LEU A 254 1.35 8.03 -2.48
C LEU A 254 2.66 8.31 -3.22
N ASP A 255 2.61 8.37 -4.56
CA ASP A 255 3.74 8.59 -5.44
C ASP A 255 4.29 10.02 -5.35
N SER A 256 3.51 10.94 -4.79
CA SER A 256 3.92 12.32 -4.57
C SER A 256 5.06 12.51 -3.57
N ASP A 257 5.41 11.47 -2.80
CA ASP A 257 6.69 11.36 -2.09
C ASP A 257 7.51 10.22 -2.73
N PRO A 258 8.74 10.46 -3.21
CA PRO A 258 9.53 9.43 -3.91
C PRO A 258 9.85 8.18 -3.08
N GLN A 259 10.01 8.32 -1.77
CA GLN A 259 10.29 7.20 -0.88
C GLN A 259 9.04 6.35 -0.63
N ALA A 260 7.88 6.99 -0.49
CA ALA A 260 6.58 6.34 -0.48
C ALA A 260 6.27 5.66 -1.82
N ALA A 261 6.54 6.34 -2.95
CA ALA A 261 6.44 5.79 -4.31
C ALA A 261 7.25 4.51 -4.43
N ARG A 262 8.53 4.55 -4.05
CA ARG A 262 9.40 3.37 -4.03
C ARG A 262 8.81 2.25 -3.19
N THR A 263 8.32 2.56 -1.98
CA THR A 263 7.74 1.57 -1.06
C THR A 263 6.52 0.87 -1.68
N ILE A 264 5.53 1.65 -2.11
CA ILE A 264 4.26 1.11 -2.57
C ILE A 264 4.39 0.41 -3.93
N ASN A 265 5.20 0.94 -4.85
CA ASN A 265 5.42 0.31 -6.15
C ASN A 265 6.31 -0.93 -6.04
N SER A 266 7.29 -0.97 -5.11
CA SER A 266 8.02 -2.22 -4.80
C SER A 266 7.06 -3.29 -4.29
N ALA A 267 6.20 -2.95 -3.33
CA ALA A 267 5.22 -3.88 -2.78
C ALA A 267 4.23 -4.32 -3.86
N GLY A 268 3.80 -3.41 -4.73
CA GLY A 268 2.89 -3.72 -5.84
C GLY A 268 3.50 -4.68 -6.86
N MET A 269 4.78 -4.53 -7.19
CA MET A 269 5.46 -5.52 -8.03
C MET A 269 5.67 -6.86 -7.34
N GLN A 270 5.92 -6.90 -6.03
CA GLN A 270 5.97 -8.17 -5.31
C GLN A 270 4.60 -8.88 -5.30
N TRP A 271 3.51 -8.10 -5.20
CA TRP A 271 2.17 -8.64 -5.37
C TRP A 271 1.90 -9.11 -6.79
N HIS A 272 2.33 -8.35 -7.81
CA HIS A 272 2.26 -8.78 -9.21
C HIS A 272 2.92 -10.16 -9.39
N ASP A 273 4.14 -10.33 -8.89
CA ASP A 273 4.88 -11.58 -8.99
C ASP A 273 4.21 -12.73 -8.25
N ALA A 274 3.69 -12.45 -7.05
CA ALA A 274 2.96 -13.42 -6.27
C ALA A 274 1.69 -13.90 -6.98
N LEU A 275 1.00 -12.99 -7.70
CA LEU A 275 -0.19 -13.31 -8.48
C LEU A 275 0.14 -14.10 -9.75
N GLU A 276 1.21 -13.74 -10.46
CA GLU A 276 1.69 -14.52 -11.62
C GLU A 276 2.08 -15.94 -11.21
N TYR A 277 2.82 -16.08 -10.11
CA TYR A 277 3.14 -17.40 -9.56
C TYR A 277 1.89 -18.17 -9.14
N ALA A 278 0.97 -17.52 -8.42
CA ALA A 278 -0.27 -18.15 -7.97
C ALA A 278 -1.14 -18.61 -9.14
N SER A 279 -1.11 -17.90 -10.26
CA SER A 279 -1.80 -18.29 -11.49
C SER A 279 -1.30 -19.64 -12.02
N GLY A 280 0.00 -19.91 -11.87
CA GLY A 280 0.60 -21.20 -12.20
C GLY A 280 0.23 -22.32 -11.25
N VAL A 281 0.20 -22.02 -9.94
CA VAL A 281 -0.23 -22.97 -8.91
C VAL A 281 -1.71 -23.35 -9.05
N ASN A 282 -2.54 -22.41 -9.50
CA ASN A 282 -3.98 -22.59 -9.63
C ASN A 282 -4.47 -22.19 -11.03
N THR A 283 -4.26 -23.10 -11.97
CA THR A 283 -4.57 -22.92 -13.38
C THR A 283 -6.06 -22.68 -13.67
N ASP A 284 -6.95 -23.14 -12.79
CA ASP A 284 -8.40 -22.90 -12.92
C ASP A 284 -8.75 -21.41 -12.75
N HIS A 285 -7.96 -20.69 -11.95
CA HIS A 285 -8.12 -19.26 -11.68
C HIS A 285 -7.06 -18.39 -12.37
N ALA A 286 -6.20 -18.97 -13.20
CA ALA A 286 -5.10 -18.26 -13.86
C ALA A 286 -5.54 -16.97 -14.58
N PRO A 287 -6.59 -16.98 -15.43
CA PRO A 287 -6.99 -15.77 -16.14
C PRO A 287 -7.39 -14.61 -15.21
N SER A 288 -8.01 -14.91 -14.06
CA SER A 288 -8.39 -13.89 -13.08
C SER A 288 -7.20 -13.34 -12.30
N LEU A 289 -6.25 -14.21 -11.92
CA LEU A 289 -5.05 -13.80 -11.18
C LEU A 289 -4.13 -12.95 -12.05
N GLN A 290 -3.96 -13.31 -13.33
CA GLN A 290 -3.19 -12.52 -14.31
C GLN A 290 -3.87 -11.19 -14.63
N ALA A 291 -5.20 -11.17 -14.77
CA ALA A 291 -5.93 -9.91 -14.94
C ALA A 291 -5.74 -8.98 -13.73
N ASN A 292 -5.74 -9.53 -12.51
CA ASN A 292 -5.51 -8.76 -11.29
C ASN A 292 -4.06 -8.25 -11.20
N ALA A 293 -3.07 -9.05 -11.58
CA ALA A 293 -1.67 -8.62 -11.70
C ALA A 293 -1.53 -7.46 -12.70
N GLY A 294 -2.07 -7.61 -13.92
CA GLY A 294 -2.07 -6.56 -14.93
C GLY A 294 -2.79 -5.27 -14.48
N ASN A 295 -3.92 -5.39 -13.78
CA ASN A 295 -4.65 -4.25 -13.22
C ASN A 295 -3.81 -3.50 -12.16
N LEU A 296 -3.12 -4.22 -11.28
CA LEU A 296 -2.23 -3.63 -10.28
C LEU A 296 -1.10 -2.85 -10.97
N GLN A 297 -0.49 -3.47 -11.96
CA GLN A 297 0.61 -2.88 -12.71
C GLN A 297 0.20 -1.65 -13.51
N GLN A 298 -0.96 -1.71 -14.17
CA GLN A 298 -1.53 -0.56 -14.87
C GLN A 298 -1.79 0.60 -13.90
N ALA A 299 -2.32 0.30 -12.71
CA ALA A 299 -2.60 1.32 -11.70
C ALA A 299 -1.32 1.99 -11.18
N MET A 300 -0.27 1.22 -10.90
CA MET A 300 1.06 1.72 -10.52
C MET A 300 1.64 2.66 -11.59
N ASN A 301 1.66 2.22 -12.84
CA ASN A 301 2.20 3.01 -13.95
C ASN A 301 1.41 4.31 -14.19
N ALA A 302 0.07 4.24 -14.09
CA ALA A 302 -0.79 5.40 -14.24
C ALA A 302 -0.65 6.38 -13.06
N GLY A 303 -0.45 5.89 -11.84
CA GLY A 303 -0.16 6.70 -10.65
C GLY A 303 1.11 7.52 -10.81
N LEU A 304 2.25 6.84 -11.10
CA LEU A 304 3.54 7.49 -11.34
C LEU A 304 3.48 8.48 -12.50
N THR A 305 2.81 8.11 -13.60
CA THR A 305 2.64 9.01 -14.75
C THR A 305 1.83 10.25 -14.39
N THR A 306 0.79 10.10 -13.58
CA THR A 306 -0.05 11.21 -13.12
C THR A 306 0.77 12.16 -12.28
N ASP A 307 1.52 11.65 -11.31
CA ASP A 307 2.37 12.45 -10.43
C ASP A 307 3.52 13.16 -11.20
N ILE A 308 4.25 12.44 -12.06
CA ILE A 308 5.32 13.01 -12.90
C ILE A 308 4.79 14.18 -13.74
N ASN A 309 3.61 14.03 -14.34
CA ASN A 309 3.02 15.06 -15.18
C ASN A 309 2.44 16.24 -14.38
N ALA A 310 1.82 15.97 -13.22
CA ALA A 310 1.14 16.97 -12.41
C ALA A 310 2.10 17.92 -11.69
N HIS A 311 3.28 17.43 -11.27
CA HIS A 311 4.19 18.19 -10.41
C HIS A 311 5.50 18.63 -11.07
N ALA A 312 5.65 18.45 -12.38
CA ALA A 312 6.85 18.85 -13.12
C ALA A 312 7.20 20.36 -12.97
N ALA A 313 6.20 21.22 -12.81
CA ALA A 313 6.38 22.67 -12.68
C ALA A 313 6.69 23.11 -11.23
N GLU A 314 5.99 22.58 -10.23
CA GLU A 314 6.22 22.91 -8.81
C GLU A 314 7.61 22.47 -8.34
N ARG A 315 8.05 21.30 -8.83
CA ARG A 315 9.42 20.78 -8.72
C ARG A 315 10.46 21.78 -9.25
N SER A 316 10.17 22.61 -10.26
CA SER A 316 11.15 23.62 -10.68
C SER A 316 11.29 24.80 -9.71
N TYR A 317 10.29 25.04 -8.86
CA TYR A 317 10.20 26.17 -7.93
C TYR A 317 10.74 25.83 -6.53
N GLN A 318 10.47 24.62 -6.03
CA GLN A 318 10.92 24.16 -4.70
C GLN A 318 12.42 23.78 -4.66
N ALA A 319 13.07 23.56 -5.80
CA ALA A 319 14.53 23.41 -5.91
C ALA A 319 15.34 24.59 -5.34
N ALA A 320 14.68 25.72 -5.04
CA ALA A 320 15.27 26.87 -4.35
C ALA A 320 15.16 26.84 -2.80
N GLN A 321 14.40 25.92 -2.20
CA GLN A 321 14.22 25.80 -0.75
C GLN A 321 14.40 24.35 -0.28
N GLN A 322 15.41 24.14 0.56
CA GLN A 322 15.94 22.83 0.94
C GLN A 322 14.97 22.02 1.82
N TYR A 323 14.84 20.73 1.50
CA TYR A 323 14.21 19.70 2.34
C TYR A 323 15.21 19.11 3.35
N ALA A 324 14.79 18.90 4.60
CA ALA A 324 15.62 18.22 5.60
C ALA A 324 14.78 17.32 6.54
N ASP A 325 15.41 16.19 6.86
CA ASP A 325 15.19 15.21 7.96
C ASP A 325 14.18 14.03 7.80
N ARG A 326 14.79 12.81 7.72
CA ARG A 326 14.52 11.45 8.31
C ARG A 326 13.09 10.84 8.23
N GLY A 327 12.81 9.53 8.07
CA GLY A 327 13.56 8.26 7.99
C GLY A 327 12.69 7.09 8.55
N VAL A 328 12.51 5.98 7.82
CA VAL A 328 12.74 4.54 8.17
C VAL A 328 12.05 3.65 7.12
N PHE A 329 12.82 2.80 6.44
CA PHE A 329 12.38 1.71 5.56
C PHE A 329 12.58 0.37 6.27
N ALA A 330 11.58 -0.51 6.37
CA ALA A 330 11.82 -1.95 6.59
C ALA A 330 10.61 -2.90 6.51
N ASP A 331 9.41 -2.55 7.00
CA ASP A 331 8.46 -3.61 7.43
C ASP A 331 7.37 -4.00 6.41
N GLY A 332 6.92 -3.10 5.53
CA GLY A 332 5.83 -3.42 4.57
C GLY A 332 6.24 -4.46 3.52
N VAL A 333 7.49 -4.37 3.05
CA VAL A 333 8.07 -5.23 2.00
C VAL A 333 8.29 -6.66 2.48
N THR A 334 8.60 -6.86 3.77
CA THR A 334 8.84 -8.20 4.33
C THR A 334 7.57 -9.04 4.40
N SER A 335 6.39 -8.40 4.54
CA SER A 335 5.11 -9.09 4.62
C SER A 335 4.73 -9.77 3.30
N VAL A 336 4.91 -9.11 2.15
CA VAL A 336 4.55 -9.66 0.83
C VAL A 336 5.43 -10.87 0.46
N VAL A 337 6.71 -10.83 0.82
CA VAL A 337 7.63 -11.97 0.64
C VAL A 337 7.17 -13.19 1.47
N GLN A 338 6.70 -12.97 2.70
CA GLN A 338 6.17 -14.05 3.55
C GLN A 338 4.85 -14.61 2.99
N THR A 339 4.00 -13.76 2.43
CA THR A 339 2.78 -14.15 1.73
C THR A 339 3.08 -15.08 0.56
N ALA A 340 4.01 -14.67 -0.32
CA ALA A 340 4.40 -15.43 -1.50
C ALA A 340 4.98 -16.80 -1.13
N ALA A 341 5.80 -16.87 -0.06
CA ALA A 341 6.34 -18.12 0.45
C ALA A 341 5.27 -19.10 0.98
N SER A 342 4.07 -18.62 1.34
CA SER A 342 2.98 -19.44 1.89
C SER A 342 2.06 -20.08 0.83
N ILE A 343 2.13 -19.62 -0.42
CA ILE A 343 1.28 -20.08 -1.55
C ILE A 343 1.57 -21.54 -1.92
N GLY A 344 2.81 -22.00 -1.70
CA GLY A 344 3.27 -23.35 -2.06
C GLY A 344 3.14 -24.43 -0.97
N GLY A 345 2.37 -24.19 0.09
CA GLY A 345 2.31 -25.05 1.28
C GLY A 345 1.73 -26.46 1.07
N GLY A 346 2.53 -27.39 0.55
CA GLY A 346 2.30 -28.83 0.56
C GLY A 346 3.55 -29.61 1.03
N PRO A 347 3.42 -30.78 1.69
CA PRO A 347 4.52 -31.49 2.34
C PRO A 347 5.41 -32.33 1.39
N VAL A 348 5.62 -31.90 0.14
CA VAL A 348 6.42 -32.66 -0.83
C VAL A 348 7.72 -31.92 -1.13
N ALA A 349 8.79 -32.37 -0.46
CA ALA A 349 10.15 -31.95 -0.71
C ALA A 349 10.64 -32.46 -2.07
N GLY A 350 10.45 -31.67 -3.12
CA GLY A 350 11.09 -31.82 -4.43
C GLY A 350 12.22 -30.79 -4.63
N PRO A 351 13.05 -30.90 -5.69
CA PRO A 351 14.20 -30.01 -5.93
C PRO A 351 13.85 -28.53 -6.18
N VAL A 352 12.57 -28.20 -6.40
CA VAL A 352 12.08 -26.87 -6.83
C VAL A 352 11.59 -26.00 -5.63
N VAL A 353 11.78 -26.45 -4.40
CA VAL A 353 11.24 -25.84 -3.16
C VAL A 353 11.81 -24.44 -2.84
N GLY A 354 12.74 -23.91 -3.62
CA GLY A 354 13.33 -22.56 -3.44
C GLY A 354 12.71 -21.43 -4.27
N GLY A 355 11.74 -21.73 -5.14
CA GLY A 355 11.34 -20.89 -6.28
C GLY A 355 11.10 -19.41 -6.00
N ILE A 356 10.09 -19.07 -5.20
CA ILE A 356 9.77 -17.67 -4.85
C ILE A 356 10.85 -17.03 -3.97
N ALA A 357 11.36 -17.75 -2.96
CA ALA A 357 12.37 -17.17 -2.06
C ALA A 357 13.69 -16.85 -2.77
N ALA A 358 14.02 -17.54 -3.87
CA ALA A 358 15.17 -17.26 -4.73
C ALA A 358 14.84 -16.29 -5.87
N SER A 359 13.64 -16.35 -6.47
CA SER A 359 13.24 -15.50 -7.60
C SER A 359 12.85 -14.08 -7.18
N VAL A 360 12.14 -13.93 -6.05
CA VAL A 360 11.82 -12.63 -5.42
C VAL A 360 13.08 -11.97 -4.84
N ASP A 361 14.03 -12.76 -4.31
CA ASP A 361 15.31 -12.25 -3.82
C ASP A 361 16.28 -11.85 -4.96
N SER A 362 16.04 -12.24 -6.22
CA SER A 362 16.95 -11.88 -7.34
C SER A 362 16.52 -10.65 -8.16
N TYR A 363 15.23 -10.33 -8.27
CA TYR A 363 14.72 -9.32 -9.21
C TYR A 363 14.23 -8.02 -8.55
N ILE A 364 13.63 -8.08 -7.35
CA ILE A 364 13.03 -6.91 -6.68
C ILE A 364 13.49 -6.85 -5.22
N LYS A 365 14.81 -6.72 -5.01
CA LYS A 365 15.25 -6.13 -3.74
C LYS A 365 14.83 -4.67 -3.76
N ALA A 366 14.40 -4.15 -2.61
CA ALA A 366 14.24 -2.71 -2.41
C ALA A 366 15.49 -1.95 -2.91
N ASP A 367 16.66 -2.59 -2.89
CA ASP A 367 17.96 -2.13 -3.40
C ASP A 367 17.98 -1.83 -4.92
N VAL A 368 17.21 -2.56 -5.74
CA VAL A 368 17.16 -2.43 -7.22
C VAL A 368 16.39 -1.19 -7.66
N ILE A 369 15.33 -0.84 -6.92
CA ILE A 369 14.67 0.45 -7.10
C ILE A 369 15.62 1.52 -6.53
N PRO A 370 16.04 2.53 -7.31
CA PRO A 370 16.96 3.56 -6.83
C PRO A 370 16.52 4.12 -5.47
N ASN A 371 17.45 4.30 -4.54
CA ASN A 371 17.16 5.03 -3.31
C ASN A 371 17.20 6.52 -3.63
N PRO A 372 16.07 7.25 -3.58
CA PRO A 372 16.07 8.67 -3.86
C PRO A 372 16.75 9.39 -2.69
N ALA A 373 18.07 9.58 -2.83
CA ALA A 373 19.01 10.19 -1.89
C ALA A 373 19.26 9.50 -0.53
N ASP A 374 20.49 9.72 -0.06
CA ASP A 374 20.89 9.64 1.34
C ASP A 374 20.00 10.57 2.19
N PRO A 375 19.41 10.11 3.32
CA PRO A 375 18.65 10.93 4.26
C PRO A 375 19.35 12.21 4.76
N ALA A 376 20.68 12.33 4.57
CA ALA A 376 21.46 13.52 4.86
C ALA A 376 21.60 14.52 3.68
N HIS A 377 21.14 14.19 2.48
CA HIS A 377 21.34 14.97 1.25
C HIS A 377 20.10 14.92 0.31
N PRO A 378 19.06 15.75 0.53
CA PRO A 378 17.84 15.75 -0.30
C PRO A 378 18.17 15.87 -1.80
N LEU A 379 17.36 15.21 -2.64
CA LEU A 379 17.46 15.37 -4.08
C LEU A 379 16.95 16.74 -4.51
N ALA A 380 17.66 17.38 -5.44
CA ALA A 380 17.08 18.47 -6.20
C ALA A 380 15.90 17.96 -7.05
N ASP A 381 14.90 18.79 -7.26
CA ASP A 381 13.62 18.37 -7.83
C ASP A 381 13.67 17.91 -9.31
N ASP A 382 14.69 18.35 -10.08
CA ASP A 382 15.01 17.79 -11.40
C ASP A 382 15.41 16.30 -11.31
N LYS A 383 15.87 15.87 -10.13
CA LYS A 383 16.13 14.47 -9.81
C LYS A 383 14.89 13.74 -9.31
N VAL A 384 13.91 14.39 -8.67
CA VAL A 384 12.66 13.71 -8.22
C VAL A 384 11.90 13.10 -9.39
N SER A 385 11.65 13.86 -10.46
CA SER A 385 11.01 13.32 -11.66
C SER A 385 11.88 12.29 -12.38
N THR A 386 13.21 12.41 -12.28
CA THR A 386 14.15 11.41 -12.81
C THR A 386 14.08 10.10 -12.01
N GLU A 387 13.97 10.17 -10.69
CA GLU A 387 13.85 9.00 -9.81
C GLU A 387 12.50 8.33 -9.98
N LEU A 388 11.39 9.07 -10.02
CA LEU A 388 10.07 8.51 -10.32
C LEU A 388 10.03 7.91 -11.73
N GLY A 389 10.69 8.54 -12.70
CA GLY A 389 10.92 7.96 -14.03
C GLY A 389 11.69 6.64 -13.95
N SER A 390 12.73 6.56 -13.12
CA SER A 390 13.49 5.33 -12.91
C SER A 390 12.70 4.26 -12.16
N ILE A 391 11.85 4.64 -11.19
CA ILE A 391 10.92 3.73 -10.51
C ILE A 391 9.95 3.16 -11.54
N ARG A 392 9.31 4.03 -12.33
CA ARG A 392 8.40 3.63 -13.41
C ARG A 392 9.07 2.68 -14.39
N ASP A 393 10.29 3.00 -14.82
CA ASP A 393 11.03 2.17 -15.76
C ASP A 393 11.35 0.78 -15.17
N SER A 394 11.50 0.67 -13.84
CA SER A 394 11.79 -0.57 -13.12
C SER A 394 10.56 -1.43 -12.80
N ILE A 395 9.35 -0.88 -12.89
CA ILE A 395 8.08 -1.60 -12.65
C ILE A 395 7.32 -1.94 -13.94
N ASN A 396 7.95 -1.70 -15.09
CA ASN A 396 7.43 -2.17 -16.37
C ASN A 396 7.38 -3.70 -16.38
N SER A 397 6.37 -4.26 -17.04
CA SER A 397 6.15 -5.70 -17.04
C SER A 397 7.17 -6.33 -17.93
N ASP A 398 7.58 -7.51 -17.51
CA ASP A 398 8.48 -8.35 -18.25
C ASP A 398 7.71 -9.63 -18.55
N PRO A 399 7.10 -9.75 -19.74
CA PRO A 399 6.24 -10.90 -20.01
C PRO A 399 7.01 -12.22 -19.94
N ILE A 400 8.33 -12.22 -20.17
CA ILE A 400 9.15 -13.43 -20.02
C ILE A 400 9.25 -13.84 -18.55
N ARG A 401 9.33 -12.86 -17.65
CA ARG A 401 9.33 -13.11 -16.21
C ARG A 401 7.96 -13.56 -15.71
N ASP A 402 6.89 -13.02 -16.25
CA ASP A 402 5.52 -13.42 -15.92
C ASP A 402 5.29 -14.88 -16.35
N GLU A 403 5.68 -15.22 -17.59
CA GLU A 403 5.74 -16.60 -18.11
C GLU A 403 6.56 -17.51 -17.17
N TYR A 404 7.72 -17.04 -16.70
CA TYR A 404 8.58 -17.80 -15.78
C TYR A 404 7.94 -18.06 -14.42
N LEU A 405 7.39 -17.03 -13.78
CA LEU A 405 6.77 -17.15 -12.45
C LEU A 405 5.55 -18.07 -12.52
N GLN A 406 4.72 -17.91 -13.54
CA GLN A 406 3.59 -18.78 -13.79
C GLN A 406 4.03 -20.23 -14.02
N THR A 407 5.02 -20.45 -14.87
CA THR A 407 5.57 -21.79 -15.12
C THR A 407 6.11 -22.42 -13.84
N GLN A 408 6.82 -21.63 -13.02
CA GLN A 408 7.36 -22.13 -11.75
C GLN A 408 6.26 -22.58 -10.79
N GLY A 409 5.18 -21.80 -10.67
CA GLY A 409 4.02 -22.16 -9.86
C GLY A 409 3.40 -23.49 -10.32
N TYR A 410 3.29 -23.69 -11.62
CA TYR A 410 2.77 -24.94 -12.18
C TYR A 410 3.70 -26.13 -11.93
N VAL A 411 5.00 -25.98 -12.20
CA VAL A 411 6.01 -27.01 -11.97
C VAL A 411 6.08 -27.42 -10.50
N GLN A 412 5.78 -26.51 -9.56
CA GLN A 412 5.69 -26.87 -8.14
C GLN A 412 4.60 -27.91 -7.87
N GLN A 413 3.43 -27.78 -8.52
CA GLN A 413 2.33 -28.74 -8.38
C GLN A 413 2.49 -29.96 -9.30
N HIS A 414 3.22 -29.79 -10.41
CA HIS A 414 3.47 -30.78 -11.45
C HIS A 414 4.98 -30.92 -11.74
N PRO A 415 5.77 -31.52 -10.83
CA PRO A 415 7.23 -31.61 -11.00
C PRO A 415 7.67 -32.29 -12.29
N GLU A 416 6.82 -33.16 -12.86
CA GLU A 416 7.04 -33.80 -14.16
C GLU A 416 7.14 -32.80 -15.33
N ALA A 417 6.55 -31.61 -15.20
CA ALA A 417 6.61 -30.55 -16.21
C ALA A 417 7.97 -29.87 -16.25
N ALA A 418 8.81 -29.99 -15.19
CA ALA A 418 10.16 -29.42 -15.18
C ALA A 418 11.02 -29.90 -16.35
N ARG A 419 10.75 -31.12 -16.86
CA ARG A 419 11.49 -31.74 -17.97
C ARG A 419 11.46 -30.95 -19.29
N TYR A 420 10.48 -30.05 -19.46
CA TYR A 420 10.41 -29.19 -20.65
C TYR A 420 11.60 -28.22 -20.71
N PHE A 421 12.20 -27.94 -19.55
CA PHE A 421 13.21 -26.90 -19.33
C PHE A 421 14.58 -27.46 -18.94
N ASP A 422 14.79 -28.78 -19.06
CA ASP A 422 16.07 -29.43 -18.80
C ASP A 422 17.09 -29.05 -19.88
N GLN A 423 18.25 -28.57 -19.43
CA GLN A 423 19.32 -28.13 -20.31
C GLN A 423 20.35 -29.24 -20.57
N PRO A 424 21.04 -29.24 -21.73
CA PRO A 424 22.01 -30.28 -22.09
C PRO A 424 23.19 -30.42 -21.12
N ASP A 425 23.50 -29.38 -20.34
CA ASP A 425 24.54 -29.33 -19.32
C ASP A 425 24.10 -29.93 -17.97
N GLY A 426 22.84 -30.36 -17.87
CA GLY A 426 22.23 -30.87 -16.64
C GLY A 426 21.61 -29.79 -15.74
N GLY A 427 21.62 -28.52 -16.19
CA GLY A 427 20.86 -27.44 -15.58
C GLY A 427 19.37 -27.50 -15.90
N ASN A 428 18.59 -26.64 -15.27
CA ASN A 428 17.15 -26.51 -15.56
C ASN A 428 16.73 -25.04 -15.48
N LEU A 429 16.05 -24.54 -16.50
CA LEU A 429 15.71 -23.11 -16.60
C LEU A 429 14.68 -22.67 -15.56
N VAL A 430 13.76 -23.53 -15.12
CA VAL A 430 12.75 -23.18 -14.09
C VAL A 430 13.30 -23.25 -12.66
N ALA A 431 14.53 -23.77 -12.47
CA ALA A 431 15.13 -23.88 -11.15
C ALA A 431 15.58 -22.53 -10.57
N ASP A 432 16.06 -21.62 -11.43
CA ASP A 432 16.57 -20.30 -11.03
C ASP A 432 16.41 -19.32 -12.20
N TRP A 433 15.86 -18.14 -11.94
CA TRP A 433 15.70 -17.07 -12.93
C TRP A 433 17.04 -16.64 -13.53
N HIS A 434 18.14 -16.80 -12.79
CA HIS A 434 19.49 -16.56 -13.31
C HIS A 434 19.78 -17.41 -14.55
N ASN A 435 19.31 -18.65 -14.60
CA ASN A 435 19.55 -19.55 -15.74
C ASN A 435 18.84 -19.07 -17.01
N VAL A 436 17.68 -18.41 -16.87
CA VAL A 436 16.97 -17.79 -17.99
C VAL A 436 17.70 -16.55 -18.50
N THR A 437 18.30 -15.78 -17.58
CA THR A 437 18.87 -14.46 -17.90
C THR A 437 20.35 -14.49 -18.27
N THR A 438 21.03 -15.63 -18.24
CA THR A 438 22.42 -15.79 -18.66
C THR A 438 22.58 -16.48 -20.00
N ASP A 439 23.68 -16.18 -20.69
CA ASP A 439 24.08 -16.82 -21.95
C ASP A 439 22.95 -16.82 -23.02
N ASN A 440 22.55 -17.99 -23.50
CA ASN A 440 21.46 -18.15 -24.48
C ASN A 440 20.11 -18.48 -23.82
N GLY A 441 20.03 -18.39 -22.48
CA GLY A 441 18.89 -18.82 -21.67
C GLY A 441 17.57 -18.18 -22.07
N LEU A 442 17.54 -16.93 -22.55
CA LEU A 442 16.32 -16.26 -22.98
C LEU A 442 15.70 -16.89 -24.25
N ASN A 443 16.55 -17.31 -25.19
CA ASN A 443 16.07 -17.96 -26.41
C ASN A 443 15.67 -19.41 -26.12
N GLU A 444 16.45 -20.12 -25.29
CA GLU A 444 16.14 -21.47 -24.83
C GLU A 444 14.82 -21.48 -24.03
N TRP A 445 14.64 -20.52 -23.13
CA TRP A 445 13.40 -20.31 -22.39
C TRP A 445 12.21 -20.16 -23.32
N ARG A 446 12.27 -19.25 -24.31
CA ARG A 446 11.15 -19.06 -25.25
C ARG A 446 10.79 -20.35 -25.98
N ASP A 447 11.80 -21.07 -26.48
CA ASP A 447 11.58 -22.27 -27.26
C ASP A 447 11.02 -23.41 -26.38
N ASP A 448 11.46 -23.50 -25.13
CA ASP A 448 11.01 -24.49 -24.15
C ASP A 448 9.60 -24.16 -23.64
N TYR A 449 9.36 -22.89 -23.30
CA TYR A 449 8.05 -22.36 -22.90
C TYR A 449 7.01 -22.55 -23.99
N SER A 450 7.33 -22.29 -25.26
CA SER A 450 6.39 -22.49 -26.37
C SER A 450 5.95 -23.96 -26.52
N ARG A 451 6.82 -24.92 -26.21
CA ARG A 451 6.46 -26.35 -26.22
C ARG A 451 5.63 -26.70 -24.98
N PHE A 452 6.04 -26.18 -23.83
CA PHE A 452 5.33 -26.38 -22.56
C PHE A 452 3.91 -25.81 -22.61
N GLU A 453 3.73 -24.56 -23.01
CA GLU A 453 2.45 -23.86 -23.16
C GLU A 453 1.51 -24.66 -24.06
N HIS A 454 1.96 -24.97 -25.28
CA HIS A 454 1.17 -25.72 -26.26
C HIS A 454 0.69 -27.08 -25.73
N ASP A 455 1.57 -27.85 -25.10
CA ASP A 455 1.23 -29.19 -24.61
C ASP A 455 0.38 -29.15 -23.34
N THR A 456 0.59 -28.15 -22.49
CA THR A 456 -0.08 -28.00 -21.20
C THR A 456 -1.49 -27.41 -21.37
N ASN A 457 -1.64 -26.35 -22.18
CA ASN A 457 -2.95 -25.76 -22.48
C ASN A 457 -3.90 -26.74 -23.16
N ARG A 458 -3.39 -27.70 -23.95
CA ARG A 458 -4.22 -28.79 -24.50
C ARG A 458 -4.85 -29.70 -23.45
N GLN A 459 -4.26 -29.75 -22.26
CA GLN A 459 -4.69 -30.59 -21.15
C GLN A 459 -5.52 -29.83 -20.11
N LEU A 460 -5.50 -28.50 -20.18
CA LEU A 460 -6.20 -27.62 -19.24
C LEU A 460 -7.51 -27.09 -19.85
N PRO A 461 -8.54 -26.83 -19.03
CA PRO A 461 -9.85 -26.38 -19.50
C PRO A 461 -9.88 -24.92 -19.98
N ASN A 462 -8.84 -24.15 -19.68
CA ASN A 462 -8.67 -22.75 -20.07
C ASN A 462 -7.22 -22.58 -20.57
N ASP A 463 -6.99 -21.68 -21.53
CA ASP A 463 -5.65 -21.29 -21.99
C ASP A 463 -4.91 -20.58 -20.84
N ALA A 464 -4.47 -21.37 -19.86
CA ALA A 464 -3.94 -20.88 -18.58
C ALA A 464 -2.60 -20.19 -18.78
N PHE A 465 -1.80 -20.69 -19.73
CA PHE A 465 -0.52 -20.11 -20.11
C PHE A 465 -0.70 -19.25 -21.35
N PRO A 466 -0.40 -17.94 -21.32
CA PRO A 466 -0.51 -17.11 -22.50
C PRO A 466 0.52 -17.54 -23.55
N ALA A 467 0.08 -17.63 -24.81
CA ALA A 467 0.97 -17.87 -25.93
C ALA A 467 1.98 -16.70 -26.05
N PRO A 468 3.26 -16.98 -26.35
CA PRO A 468 4.23 -15.92 -26.55
C PRO A 468 3.83 -15.01 -27.72
N PRO A 469 4.07 -13.68 -27.65
CA PRO A 469 3.70 -12.74 -28.70
C PRO A 469 4.26 -13.10 -30.09
N GLU A 470 3.43 -13.01 -31.14
CA GLU A 470 3.78 -13.39 -32.53
C GLU A 470 4.90 -12.53 -33.16
N ASP A 471 5.22 -11.38 -32.59
CA ASP A 471 6.27 -10.46 -33.08
C ASP A 471 7.69 -10.82 -32.61
N ARG A 472 7.84 -11.81 -31.71
CA ARG A 472 9.14 -12.29 -31.17
C ARG A 472 9.88 -13.29 -32.09
N ASN A 473 9.83 -13.11 -33.41
CA ASN A 473 10.51 -14.00 -34.38
C ASN A 473 12.04 -13.77 -34.51
N GLY A 474 12.62 -12.83 -33.74
CA GLY A 474 14.06 -12.56 -33.68
C GLY A 474 14.72 -13.07 -32.39
N PRO A 475 16.06 -13.10 -32.29
CA PRO A 475 16.74 -13.43 -31.03
C PRO A 475 16.34 -12.44 -29.93
N ILE A 476 15.95 -12.95 -28.76
CA ILE A 476 15.70 -12.15 -27.56
C ILE A 476 17.07 -11.79 -26.96
N THR A 477 17.25 -10.52 -26.65
CA THR A 477 18.44 -9.95 -26.02
C THR A 477 18.12 -9.50 -24.60
N GLU A 478 19.14 -9.33 -23.75
CA GLU A 478 18.94 -8.77 -22.39
C GLU A 478 18.24 -7.39 -22.40
N SER A 479 18.28 -6.64 -23.51
CA SER A 479 17.57 -5.36 -23.66
C SER A 479 16.07 -5.48 -23.96
N ASP A 480 15.59 -6.67 -24.32
CA ASP A 480 14.17 -6.95 -24.58
C ASP A 480 13.41 -7.36 -23.30
N VAL A 481 14.16 -7.55 -22.21
CA VAL A 481 13.69 -7.81 -20.86
C VAL A 481 13.68 -6.48 -20.11
N ALA A 482 12.68 -6.22 -19.26
CA ALA A 482 12.58 -4.95 -18.53
C ALA A 482 13.93 -4.63 -17.84
N PRO A 483 14.38 -3.36 -17.88
CA PRO A 483 15.77 -3.03 -17.63
C PRO A 483 16.20 -3.49 -16.23
N ARG A 484 17.38 -4.13 -16.14
CA ARG A 484 18.23 -4.04 -14.95
C ARG A 484 18.37 -2.54 -14.66
N GLY A 485 17.51 -1.95 -13.82
CA GLY A 485 17.57 -0.53 -13.49
C GLY A 485 19.03 -0.24 -13.17
N LYS A 486 19.71 0.61 -13.96
CA LYS A 486 21.17 0.74 -14.26
C LYS A 486 22.22 0.35 -13.19
N GLN A 487 22.02 -0.71 -12.44
CA GLN A 487 22.70 -1.04 -11.21
C GLN A 487 23.38 -2.38 -11.42
N LYS A 488 24.70 -2.33 -11.23
CA LYS A 488 25.52 -3.52 -11.13
C LYS A 488 25.10 -4.32 -9.89
N PRO A 489 25.02 -5.66 -9.97
CA PRO A 489 24.84 -6.50 -8.79
C PRO A 489 25.91 -6.18 -7.73
N PRO A 490 25.60 -6.31 -6.42
CA PRO A 490 26.61 -6.16 -5.37
C PRO A 490 27.80 -7.09 -5.65
N GLY A 491 28.97 -6.51 -5.93
CA GLY A 491 30.21 -7.25 -6.18
C GLY A 491 30.65 -7.37 -7.65
N ALA A 492 29.87 -6.88 -8.62
CA ALA A 492 30.37 -6.73 -9.99
C ALA A 492 31.32 -5.52 -10.07
N LYS A 493 32.62 -5.77 -10.28
CA LYS A 493 33.63 -4.71 -10.48
C LYS A 493 33.34 -3.88 -11.73
#